data_AF-A0A5N5HI89-F1
#
_entry.id   AF-A0A5N5HI89-F1
#
_cell.length_a   1.000
_cell.length_b   1.000
_cell.length_c   1.000
_cell.angle_alpha   90.00
_cell.angle_beta   90.00
_cell.angle_gamma   90.00
#
_symmetry.space_group_name_H-M   'P 1'
#
loop_
_entity.id
_entity.type
_entity.pdbx_description
1 polymer ?
#
loop_
_entity_poly.entity_id
_entity_poly.type
_entity_poly.pdbx_seq_one_letter_code
_entity_poly.pdbx_strand_id
1 'polypeptide(L)'
;MLWAPLSYGFSSSGSGSGKHLTKEELWFDQALDHFSPCDRRKFLQRYYEFLVYFGPSDRPIFLKICGESACGGISNDYLSVLAKRFGCFLLGSS
;
A
#
# COMPACT_ATOMS: atom_id res chain seq x y z
N MET A 1 -31.33 -17.88 21.33
CA MET A 1 -30.60 -17.15 20.28
C MET A 1 -29.12 -17.39 20.51
N LEU A 2 -28.56 -18.35 19.76
CA LEU A 2 -27.19 -18.84 19.93
C LEU A 2 -26.28 -18.02 19.00
N TRP A 3 -25.25 -17.36 19.53
CA TRP A 3 -24.20 -16.76 18.72
C TRP A 3 -23.33 -17.87 18.12
N ALA A 4 -23.29 -17.95 16.79
CA ALA A 4 -22.32 -18.76 16.06
C ALA A 4 -21.01 -17.98 15.93
N PRO A 5 -19.82 -18.60 16.15
CA PRO A 5 -18.56 -17.96 15.86
C PRO A 5 -18.40 -17.85 14.34
N LEU A 6 -18.13 -16.64 13.84
CA LEU A 6 -17.69 -16.43 12.47
C LEU A 6 -16.35 -17.15 12.30
N SER A 7 -16.38 -18.30 11.66
CA SER A 7 -15.20 -18.94 11.09
C SER A 7 -14.63 -17.98 10.06
N TYR A 8 -13.56 -17.27 10.45
CA TYR A 8 -12.73 -16.51 9.51
C TYR A 8 -12.05 -17.53 8.60
N GLY A 9 -12.75 -17.90 7.52
CA GLY A 9 -12.21 -18.71 6.44
C GLY A 9 -11.05 -17.95 5.83
N PHE A 10 -9.84 -18.35 6.20
CA PHE A 10 -8.61 -17.87 5.58
C PHE A 10 -8.57 -18.45 4.17
N SER A 11 -9.16 -17.73 3.22
CA SER A 11 -8.99 -18.02 1.80
C SER A 11 -7.53 -17.75 1.45
N SER A 12 -6.73 -18.82 1.44
CA SER A 12 -5.39 -18.82 0.85
C SER A 12 -5.53 -18.72 -0.67
N SER A 13 -5.88 -17.53 -1.16
CA SER A 13 -5.84 -17.26 -2.60
C SER A 13 -4.39 -17.02 -3.04
N GLY A 14 -3.93 -17.89 -3.94
CA GLY A 14 -2.95 -17.53 -4.97
C GLY A 14 -1.48 -17.62 -4.58
N SER A 15 -0.93 -18.82 -4.75
CA SER A 15 0.47 -18.99 -5.18
C SER A 15 0.63 -18.42 -6.59
N GLY A 16 0.75 -17.10 -6.70
CA GLY A 16 1.13 -16.39 -7.92
C GLY A 16 2.53 -15.83 -7.74
N SER A 17 3.50 -16.35 -8.50
CA SER A 17 4.84 -15.78 -8.65
C SER A 17 4.78 -14.43 -9.41
N GLY A 18 4.06 -13.47 -8.86
CA GLY A 18 4.09 -12.08 -9.30
C GLY A 18 5.18 -11.35 -8.53
N LYS A 19 6.18 -10.79 -9.23
CA LYS A 19 7.20 -9.92 -8.61
C LYS A 19 6.58 -8.71 -7.88
N HIS A 20 5.34 -8.36 -8.20
CA HIS A 20 4.61 -7.21 -7.66
C HIS A 20 3.20 -7.61 -7.23
N LEU A 21 2.73 -7.10 -6.09
CA LEU A 21 1.38 -7.19 -5.55
C LEU A 21 0.38 -6.32 -6.30
N THR A 22 0.81 -5.11 -6.68
CA THR A 22 0.07 -4.19 -7.54
C THR A 22 1.03 -3.37 -8.38
N LYS A 23 0.55 -2.92 -9.54
CA LYS A 23 1.21 -1.96 -10.42
C LYS A 23 0.27 -0.83 -10.81
N GLU A 24 -0.86 -0.71 -10.13
CA GLU A 24 -1.84 0.33 -10.38
C GLU A 24 -1.25 1.69 -9.98
N GLU A 25 -1.07 2.55 -10.98
CA GLU A 25 -0.47 3.87 -10.80
C GLU A 25 -1.53 4.88 -10.40
N LEU A 26 -1.35 5.45 -9.22
CA LEU A 26 -2.13 6.57 -8.72
C LEU A 26 -1.24 7.81 -8.62
N TRP A 27 -1.86 8.98 -8.61
CA TRP A 27 -1.15 10.25 -8.67
C TRP A 27 -1.67 11.21 -7.61
N PHE A 28 -0.74 11.87 -6.92
CA PHE A 28 -1.01 12.85 -5.88
C PHE A 28 -0.35 14.18 -6.21
N ASP A 29 -1.08 15.28 -6.04
CA ASP A 29 -0.56 16.63 -6.26
C ASP A 29 0.33 17.08 -5.09
N GLN A 30 1.64 16.86 -5.19
CA GLN A 30 2.61 17.27 -4.17
C GLN A 30 3.14 18.69 -4.46
N ALA A 31 3.37 19.48 -3.41
CA ALA A 31 4.06 20.76 -3.54
C ALA A 31 5.48 20.55 -4.09
N LEU A 32 5.86 21.39 -5.05
CA LEU A 32 7.19 21.33 -5.67
C LEU A 32 8.28 21.74 -4.68
N ASP A 33 8.03 22.77 -3.90
CA ASP A 33 8.95 23.28 -2.88
C ASP A 33 8.19 23.51 -1.57
N HIS A 34 8.51 22.70 -0.55
CA HIS A 34 7.91 22.80 0.78
C HIS A 34 8.53 23.92 1.63
N PHE A 35 9.67 24.49 1.22
CA PHE A 35 10.40 25.51 1.96
C PHE A 35 10.05 26.94 1.53
N SER A 36 9.33 27.09 0.42
CA SER A 36 8.91 28.39 -0.13
C SER A 36 7.38 28.53 -0.03
N PRO A 37 6.82 29.18 1.01
CA PRO A 37 5.37 29.28 1.23
C PRO A 37 4.60 29.99 0.10
N CYS A 38 5.29 30.80 -0.70
CA CYS A 38 4.73 31.52 -1.83
C CYS A 38 4.70 30.70 -3.12
N ASP A 39 5.46 29.61 -3.20
CA ASP A 39 5.46 28.73 -4.37
C ASP A 39 4.23 27.82 -4.32
N ARG A 40 3.37 27.96 -5.32
CA ARG A 40 2.14 27.15 -5.47
C ARG A 40 2.27 26.09 -6.55
N ARG A 41 3.47 25.92 -7.13
CA ARG A 41 3.71 24.89 -8.13
C ARG A 41 3.56 23.52 -7.49
N LYS A 42 2.88 22.64 -8.20
CA LYS A 42 2.68 21.25 -7.82
C LYS A 42 3.19 20.34 -8.92
N PHE A 43 3.55 19.13 -8.54
CA PHE A 43 3.83 18.06 -9.47
C PHE A 43 3.08 16.81 -9.06
N LEU A 44 2.82 15.96 -10.05
CA LEU A 44 2.17 14.67 -9.82
C LEU A 44 3.20 13.69 -9.29
N GLN A 45 3.11 13.35 -8.00
CA GLN A 45 3.87 12.27 -7.40
C GLN A 45 3.11 10.96 -7.61
N ARG A 46 3.81 9.95 -8.13
CA ARG A 46 3.22 8.65 -8.38
C ARG A 46 3.20 7.83 -7.10
N TYR A 47 2.12 7.12 -6.84
CA TYR A 47 2.03 6.15 -5.76
C TYR A 47 1.24 4.92 -6.17
N TYR A 48 1.36 3.86 -5.37
CA TYR A 48 0.74 2.57 -5.54
C TYR A 48 0.06 2.17 -4.23
N GLU A 49 -1.10 1.54 -4.34
CA GLU A 49 -1.86 1.10 -3.17
C GLU A 49 -2.23 -0.37 -3.24
N PHE A 50 -2.22 -1.03 -2.07
CA PHE A 50 -2.68 -2.42 -1.95
C PHE A 50 -3.54 -2.59 -0.70
N LEU A 51 -4.86 -2.63 -0.92
CA LEU A 51 -5.90 -2.67 0.11
C LEU A 51 -6.39 -4.08 0.47
N VAL A 52 -5.88 -5.13 -0.18
CA VAL A 52 -6.47 -6.49 -0.09
C VAL A 52 -6.38 -7.08 1.33
N TYR A 53 -5.39 -6.70 2.12
CA TYR A 53 -5.24 -7.18 3.51
C TYR A 53 -5.94 -6.30 4.54
N PHE A 54 -6.58 -5.22 4.11
CA PHE A 54 -7.17 -4.23 5.01
C PHE A 54 -8.47 -4.77 5.65
N GLY A 55 -8.41 -5.00 6.96
CA GLY A 55 -9.56 -5.29 7.82
C GLY A 55 -10.16 -4.01 8.43
N PRO A 56 -11.15 -4.10 9.34
CA PRO A 56 -11.83 -2.95 9.94
C PRO A 56 -10.86 -1.92 10.54
N SER A 57 -11.30 -0.64 10.54
CA SER A 57 -10.56 0.63 10.40
C SER A 57 -9.38 0.97 11.32
N ASP A 58 -8.86 0.05 12.13
CA ASP A 58 -7.91 0.33 13.21
C ASP A 58 -6.53 -0.33 13.00
N ARG A 59 -6.16 -0.55 11.74
CA ARG A 59 -4.92 -1.24 11.38
C ARG A 59 -3.87 -0.28 10.80
N PRO A 60 -2.58 -0.50 11.07
CA PRO A 60 -1.52 0.40 10.64
C PRO A 60 -1.43 0.49 9.11
N ILE A 61 -0.78 1.55 8.64
CA ILE A 61 -0.41 1.73 7.24
C ILE A 61 1.10 1.55 7.14
N PHE A 62 1.55 0.71 6.21
CA PHE A 62 2.96 0.57 5.89
C PHE A 62 3.28 1.39 4.65
N LEU A 63 4.05 2.44 4.86
CA LEU A 63 4.56 3.32 3.81
C LEU A 63 5.94 2.84 3.35
N LYS A 64 6.02 2.41 2.09
CA LYS A 64 7.29 2.09 1.42
C LYS A 64 7.72 3.30 0.59
N ILE A 65 8.80 3.94 1.01
CA ILE A 65 9.44 5.00 0.23
C ILE A 65 10.46 4.34 -0.70
N CYS A 66 10.36 4.63 -1.99
CA CYS A 66 11.35 4.16 -2.96
C CYS A 66 12.66 4.92 -2.79
N GLY A 67 13.77 4.21 -3.01
CA GLY A 67 15.10 4.79 -2.95
C GLY A 67 15.41 5.62 -4.19
N GLU A 68 16.63 5.46 -4.71
CA GLU A 68 17.15 6.28 -5.82
C GLU A 68 16.54 5.95 -7.20
N SER A 69 15.67 4.95 -7.29
CA SER A 69 15.01 4.55 -8.53
C SER A 69 13.51 4.45 -8.37
N ALA A 70 12.77 4.82 -9.41
CA ALA A 70 11.33 4.65 -9.47
C ALA A 70 10.93 3.19 -9.22
N CYS A 71 10.03 2.97 -8.25
CA CYS A 71 9.42 1.66 -8.10
C CYS A 71 8.32 1.49 -9.16
N GLY A 72 8.32 0.37 -9.87
CA GLY A 72 7.28 0.02 -10.83
C GLY A 72 6.03 -0.64 -10.19
N GLY A 73 5.81 -0.43 -8.90
CA GLY A 73 4.74 -1.06 -8.13
C GLY A 73 5.15 -1.51 -6.72
N ILE A 74 4.19 -2.07 -5.98
CA ILE A 74 4.44 -2.70 -4.68
C ILE A 74 5.00 -4.10 -4.93
N SER A 75 6.27 -4.31 -4.62
CA SER A 75 6.91 -5.62 -4.75
C SER A 75 6.37 -6.64 -3.75
N ASN A 76 6.33 -7.91 -4.15
CA ASN A 76 5.94 -9.01 -3.27
C ASN A 76 7.13 -9.48 -2.42
N ASP A 77 7.61 -8.60 -1.54
CA ASP A 77 8.77 -8.83 -0.67
C ASP A 77 8.35 -9.06 0.78
N TYR A 78 9.28 -9.05 1.73
CA TYR A 78 8.99 -9.25 3.16
C TYR A 78 7.91 -8.31 3.73
N LEU A 79 7.74 -7.11 3.16
CA LEU A 79 6.64 -6.20 3.51
C LEU A 79 5.26 -6.82 3.26
N SER A 80 5.09 -7.66 2.24
CA SER A 80 3.83 -8.37 1.97
C SER A 80 3.50 -9.37 3.08
N VAL A 81 4.52 -10.07 3.58
CA VAL A 81 4.39 -11.04 4.68
C VAL A 81 3.97 -10.33 5.96
N LEU A 82 4.62 -9.20 6.27
CA LEU A 82 4.25 -8.39 7.43
C LEU A 82 2.85 -7.79 7.27
N ALA A 83 2.52 -7.27 6.09
CA ALA A 83 1.19 -6.71 5.83
C ALA A 83 0.09 -7.73 5.98
N LYS A 84 0.33 -8.96 5.51
CA LYS A 84 -0.59 -10.08 5.70
C LYS A 84 -0.74 -10.47 7.18
N ARG A 85 0.36 -10.43 7.95
CA ARG A 85 0.34 -10.75 9.39
C ARG A 85 -0.44 -9.72 10.21
N PHE A 86 -0.26 -8.44 9.91
CA PHE A 86 -0.92 -7.34 10.63
C PHE A 86 -2.26 -6.92 10.00
N GLY A 87 -2.63 -7.46 8.83
CA GLY A 87 -3.79 -7.03 8.04
C GLY A 87 -3.73 -5.54 7.69
N CYS A 88 -2.54 -5.07 7.33
CA CYS A 88 -2.26 -3.66 7.18
C CYS A 88 -2.39 -3.22 5.71
N PHE A 89 -2.57 -1.92 5.50
CA PHE A 89 -2.53 -1.33 4.17
C PHE A 89 -1.07 -1.10 3.73
N LEU A 90 -0.76 -1.34 2.45
CA LEU A 90 0.54 -1.00 1.88
C LEU A 90 0.39 0.18 0.91
N LEU A 91 1.22 1.20 1.10
CA LEU A 91 1.36 2.34 0.20
C LEU A 91 2.81 2.45 -0.27
N GLY A 92 3.05 2.51 -1.57
CA GLY A 92 4.37 2.71 -2.15
C GLY A 92 4.43 4.02 -2.92
N SER A 93 5.36 4.92 -2.61
CA SER A 93 5.56 6.16 -3.37
C SER A 93 6.77 6.07 -4.30
N SER A 94 6.63 6.53 -5.54
CA SER A 94 7.67 6.58 -6.57
C SER A 94 8.02 8.02 -6.94
#